data_AF-A0A7G2K1B1-F1
#
_entry.id   AF-A0A7G2K1B1-F1
#
_cell.length_a   1.000
_cell.length_b   1.000
_cell.length_c   1.000
_cell.angle_alpha   90.00
_cell.angle_beta   90.00
_cell.angle_gamma   90.00
#
_symmetry.space_group_name_H-M   'P 1'
#
loop_
_entity.id
_entity.type
_entity.pdbx_description
1 polymer ?
#
loop_
_entity_poly.entity_id
_entity_poly.type
_entity_poly.pdbx_seq_one_letter_code
_entity_poly.pdbx_strand_id
1 'polypeptide(L)'
;LPHAVTFREVLSIGKYRQYVRPEISREDLAFLQYTGGTTGVAKGAMLTHGNIITNVFQAKWIAEPFIGDHSRTRSAILALPLYHVFALTVNCLLFLELGITAILITNPREIEGFVK
;
A
#
# COMPACT_ATOMS: atom_id res chain seq x y z
N LEU A 1 -9.18 8.90 -21.34
CA LEU A 1 -10.54 8.70 -20.79
C LEU A 1 -11.33 9.97 -21.05
N PRO A 2 -12.55 9.91 -21.60
CA PRO A 2 -13.42 11.09 -21.71
C PRO A 2 -13.62 11.72 -20.32
N HIS A 3 -13.52 13.04 -20.22
CA HIS A 3 -13.63 13.81 -18.96
C HIS A 3 -12.53 13.63 -17.90
N ALA A 4 -11.46 12.88 -18.18
CA ALA A 4 -10.33 12.83 -17.26
C ALA A 4 -9.55 14.15 -17.26
N VAL A 5 -9.21 14.63 -16.07
CA VAL A 5 -8.26 15.73 -15.85
C VAL A 5 -6.87 15.18 -15.57
N THR A 6 -5.86 15.92 -15.98
CA THR A 6 -4.47 15.56 -15.70
C THR A 6 -4.15 15.76 -14.22
N PHE A 7 -3.16 15.02 -13.71
CA PHE A 7 -2.70 15.18 -12.34
C PHE A 7 -2.23 16.62 -12.04
N ARG A 8 -1.58 17.29 -13.00
CA ARG A 8 -1.14 18.69 -12.84
C ARG A 8 -2.31 19.66 -12.71
N GLU A 9 -3.39 19.45 -13.46
CA GLU A 9 -4.61 20.27 -13.33
C GLU A 9 -5.26 20.07 -11.96
N VAL A 10 -5.37 18.82 -11.49
CA VAL A 10 -5.90 18.52 -10.15
C VAL A 10 -5.09 19.25 -9.07
N LEU A 11 -3.75 19.20 -9.15
CA LEU A 11 -2.88 19.91 -8.19
C LEU A 11 -3.05 21.44 -8.26
N SER A 12 -3.16 21.99 -9.48
CA SER A 12 -3.37 23.43 -9.68
C SER A 12 -4.68 23.93 -9.05
N ILE A 13 -5.77 23.18 -9.25
CA ILE A 13 -7.08 23.47 -8.66
C ILE A 13 -7.05 23.27 -7.13
N GLY A 14 -6.42 22.19 -6.68
CA GLY A 14 -6.35 21.81 -5.27
C GLY A 14 -5.51 22.76 -4.41
N LYS A 15 -4.51 23.44 -5.00
CA LYS A 15 -3.59 24.35 -4.30
C LYS A 15 -4.30 25.43 -3.46
N TYR A 16 -5.48 25.87 -3.91
CA TYR A 16 -6.24 26.94 -3.25
C TYR A 16 -7.42 26.44 -2.41
N ARG A 17 -7.60 25.11 -2.30
CA ARG A 17 -8.68 24.52 -1.51
C ARG A 17 -8.21 24.25 -0.09
N GLN A 18 -9.07 24.55 0.87
CA GLN A 18 -8.88 24.07 2.23
C GLN A 18 -9.13 22.56 2.27
N TYR A 19 -8.22 21.81 2.90
CA TYR A 19 -8.46 20.41 3.18
C TYR A 19 -9.61 20.28 4.18
N VAL A 20 -10.68 19.63 3.76
CA VAL A 20 -11.78 19.19 4.63
C VAL A 20 -11.63 17.69 4.80
N ARG A 21 -11.40 17.25 6.03
CA ARG A 21 -11.30 15.83 6.33
C ARG A 21 -12.66 15.17 6.03
N PRO A 22 -12.72 14.18 5.13
CA PRO A 22 -13.97 13.45 4.88
C PRO A 22 -14.31 12.59 6.10
N GLU A 23 -15.61 12.35 6.31
CA GLU A 23 -16.08 11.27 7.16
C GLU A 23 -15.82 9.93 6.43
N ILE A 24 -15.16 9.00 7.11
CA ILE A 24 -14.78 7.70 6.56
C ILE A 24 -15.29 6.61 7.50
N SER A 25 -15.99 5.63 6.95
CA SER A 25 -16.45 4.41 7.59
C SER A 25 -15.57 3.21 7.23
N ARG A 26 -15.78 2.07 7.90
CA ARG A 26 -15.03 0.84 7.60
C ARG A 26 -15.51 0.18 6.31
N GLU A 27 -16.70 0.53 5.87
CA GLU A 27 -17.40 -0.02 4.71
C GLU A 27 -17.02 0.72 3.42
N ASP A 28 -16.41 1.91 3.54
CA ASP A 28 -15.94 2.67 2.40
C ASP A 28 -14.80 1.98 1.65
N LEU A 29 -14.81 2.12 0.32
CA LEU A 29 -13.78 1.57 -0.55
C LEU A 29 -12.46 2.30 -0.35
N ALA A 30 -11.41 1.52 -0.05
CA ALA A 30 -10.04 2.00 0.09
C ALA A 30 -9.20 1.69 -1.17
N PHE A 31 -9.37 0.51 -1.76
CA PHE A 31 -8.59 0.08 -2.93
C PHE A 31 -9.44 -0.64 -3.97
N LEU A 32 -9.05 -0.47 -5.23
CA LEU A 32 -9.49 -1.29 -6.36
C LEU A 32 -8.28 -2.07 -6.89
N GLN A 33 -8.12 -3.28 -6.38
CA GLN A 33 -6.97 -4.10 -6.72
C GLN A 33 -7.26 -4.92 -7.98
N TYR A 34 -6.65 -4.55 -9.10
CA TYR A 34 -6.83 -5.30 -10.34
C TYR A 34 -6.05 -6.60 -10.30
N THR A 35 -6.72 -7.69 -10.70
CA THR A 35 -6.12 -9.01 -10.82
C THR A 35 -6.42 -9.58 -12.21
N GLY A 36 -5.41 -10.25 -12.78
CA GLY A 36 -5.55 -10.98 -14.04
C GLY A 36 -6.09 -12.38 -13.78
N GLY A 37 -7.25 -12.71 -14.36
CA GLY A 37 -7.65 -14.10 -14.53
C GLY A 37 -6.92 -14.72 -15.72
N THR A 38 -6.72 -16.04 -15.73
CA THR A 38 -5.97 -16.76 -16.78
C THR A 38 -6.62 -16.68 -18.17
N THR A 39 -7.86 -16.19 -18.29
CA THR A 39 -8.65 -16.25 -19.53
C THR A 39 -9.50 -15.00 -19.82
N GLY A 40 -9.30 -13.86 -19.17
CA GLY A 40 -10.20 -12.71 -19.36
C GLY A 40 -9.67 -11.33 -18.97
N VAL A 41 -10.53 -10.32 -19.20
CA VAL A 41 -10.29 -8.91 -18.82
C VAL A 41 -10.03 -8.81 -17.32
N ALA A 42 -9.01 -8.02 -16.95
CA ALA A 42 -8.66 -7.79 -15.55
C ALA A 42 -9.85 -7.24 -14.76
N LYS A 43 -10.09 -7.79 -13.57
CA LYS A 43 -11.18 -7.39 -12.68
C LYS A 43 -10.61 -6.69 -11.46
N GLY A 44 -11.27 -5.62 -11.03
CA GLY A 44 -10.93 -4.91 -9.79
C GLY A 44 -11.60 -5.58 -8.59
N ALA A 45 -10.81 -6.09 -7.65
CA ALA A 45 -11.30 -6.47 -6.34
C ALA A 45 -11.55 -5.21 -5.51
N MET A 46 -12.76 -5.08 -4.98
CA MET A 46 -13.18 -3.98 -4.12
C MET A 46 -12.75 -4.26 -2.68
N LEU A 47 -11.81 -3.47 -2.17
CA LEU A 47 -11.28 -3.61 -0.83
C LEU A 47 -11.68 -2.41 0.01
N THR A 48 -12.41 -2.66 1.10
CA THR A 48 -12.84 -1.63 2.05
C THR A 48 -11.75 -1.34 3.07
N HIS A 49 -11.82 -0.19 3.73
CA HIS A 49 -10.94 0.11 4.87
C HIS A 49 -10.99 -0.99 5.93
N GLY A 50 -12.19 -1.45 6.27
CA GLY A 50 -12.42 -2.45 7.30
C GLY A 50 -11.80 -3.80 6.97
N ASN A 51 -11.85 -4.26 5.72
CA ASN A 51 -11.31 -5.56 5.34
C ASN A 51 -9.77 -5.56 5.28
N ILE A 52 -9.16 -4.46 4.80
CA ILE A 52 -7.71 -4.31 4.78
C ILE A 52 -7.15 -4.24 6.20
N ILE A 53 -7.75 -3.42 7.06
CA ILE A 53 -7.33 -3.30 8.46
C ILE A 53 -7.44 -4.66 9.14
N THR A 54 -8.57 -5.36 8.99
CA THR A 54 -8.75 -6.71 9.57
C THR A 54 -7.66 -7.67 9.10
N ASN A 55 -7.34 -7.68 7.79
CA ASN A 55 -6.28 -8.52 7.24
C ASN A 55 -4.89 -8.17 7.83
N VAL A 56 -4.57 -6.89 7.95
CA VAL A 56 -3.29 -6.44 8.53
C VAL A 56 -3.17 -6.86 10.00
N PHE A 57 -4.22 -6.70 10.80
CA PHE A 57 -4.21 -7.12 12.21
C PHE A 57 -4.12 -8.65 12.37
N GLN A 58 -4.77 -9.42 11.49
CA GLN A 58 -4.62 -10.88 11.46
C GLN A 58 -3.18 -11.28 11.11
N ALA A 59 -2.58 -10.62 10.12
CA ALA A 59 -1.20 -10.87 9.74
C ALA A 59 -0.22 -10.46 10.85
N LYS A 60 -0.48 -9.34 11.54
CA LYS A 60 0.28 -8.90 12.72
C LYS A 60 0.27 -9.96 13.81
N TRP A 61 -0.91 -10.47 14.17
CA TRP A 61 -1.05 -11.52 15.17
C TRP A 61 -0.19 -12.75 14.88
N ILE A 62 -0.09 -13.14 13.60
CA ILE A 62 0.75 -14.25 13.16
C ILE A 62 2.23 -13.86 13.18
N ALA A 63 2.58 -12.65 12.77
CA ALA A 63 3.97 -12.21 12.61
C ALA A 63 4.65 -11.84 13.93
N GLU A 64 3.92 -11.24 14.87
CA GLU A 64 4.43 -10.65 16.12
C GLU A 64 5.33 -11.61 16.94
N PRO A 65 5.00 -12.91 17.11
CA PRO A 65 5.88 -13.85 17.80
C PRO A 65 7.25 -14.07 17.12
N PHE A 66 7.31 -13.92 15.80
CA PHE A 66 8.54 -14.10 15.01
C PHE A 66 9.37 -12.83 14.92
N ILE A 67 8.77 -11.68 15.21
CA ILE A 67 9.46 -10.40 15.23
C ILE A 67 10.17 -10.22 16.56
N GLY A 68 9.67 -10.75 17.68
CA GLY A 68 10.35 -10.56 18.97
C GLY A 68 10.33 -9.08 19.41
N ASP A 69 11.30 -8.65 20.21
CA ASP A 69 11.24 -7.32 20.84
C ASP A 69 11.31 -6.15 19.83
N HIS A 70 10.38 -5.21 20.00
CA HIS A 70 10.25 -3.97 19.23
C HIS A 70 11.29 -2.91 19.63
N SER A 71 12.09 -3.16 20.68
CA SER A 71 13.18 -2.28 21.12
C SER A 71 14.29 -2.09 20.08
N ARG A 72 14.37 -2.96 19.06
CA ARG A 72 15.33 -2.85 17.95
C ARG A 72 14.67 -2.18 16.75
N THR A 73 15.27 -1.10 16.25
CA THR A 73 14.91 -0.51 14.96
C THR A 73 15.14 -1.52 13.84
N ARG A 74 14.06 -1.92 13.16
CA ARG A 74 14.11 -2.85 12.03
C ARG A 74 13.92 -2.11 10.72
N SER A 75 14.63 -2.55 9.70
CA SER A 75 14.43 -2.09 8.33
C SER A 75 14.17 -3.28 7.41
N ALA A 76 13.25 -3.13 6.48
CA ALA A 76 12.91 -4.14 5.49
C ALA A 76 12.92 -3.55 4.08
N ILE A 77 13.43 -4.32 3.12
CA ILE A 77 13.48 -3.91 1.71
C ILE A 77 12.16 -4.30 1.05
N LEU A 78 11.47 -3.32 0.49
CA LEU A 78 10.27 -3.53 -0.34
C LEU A 78 10.71 -3.91 -1.75
N ALA A 79 11.08 -5.17 -1.95
CA ALA A 79 11.56 -5.67 -3.25
C ALA A 79 10.43 -5.87 -4.27
N LEU A 80 9.17 -5.84 -3.84
CA LEU A 80 8.01 -6.06 -4.69
C LEU A 80 7.26 -4.76 -4.99
N PRO A 81 6.73 -4.59 -6.20
CA PRO A 81 5.96 -3.40 -6.55
C PRO A 81 4.68 -3.28 -5.72
N LEU A 82 4.42 -2.11 -5.13
CA LEU A 82 3.28 -1.87 -4.24
C LEU A 82 1.90 -2.00 -4.90
N TYR A 83 1.83 -2.07 -6.24
CA TYR A 83 0.58 -2.38 -6.94
C TYR A 83 0.18 -3.86 -6.83
N HIS A 84 1.06 -4.74 -6.34
CA HIS A 84 0.72 -6.13 -6.09
C HIS A 84 0.15 -6.28 -4.68
N VAL A 85 -0.97 -7.00 -4.53
CA VAL A 85 -1.69 -7.09 -3.25
C VAL A 85 -0.82 -7.55 -2.08
N PHE A 86 0.07 -8.53 -2.31
CA PHE A 86 1.01 -8.99 -1.27
C PHE A 86 2.05 -7.92 -0.89
N ALA A 87 2.52 -7.12 -1.84
CA ALA A 87 3.43 -6.02 -1.55
C ALA A 87 2.72 -4.93 -0.74
N LEU A 88 1.47 -4.62 -1.11
CA LEU A 88 0.64 -3.65 -0.40
C LEU A 88 0.34 -4.09 1.03
N THR A 89 -0.26 -5.27 1.24
CA THR A 89 -0.75 -5.67 2.57
C THR A 89 0.36 -6.13 3.50
N VAL A 90 1.30 -6.94 3.01
CA VAL A 90 2.35 -7.55 3.86
C VAL A 90 3.60 -6.68 3.92
N ASN A 91 4.12 -6.25 2.78
CA ASN A 91 5.40 -5.55 2.77
C ASN A 91 5.24 -4.07 3.17
N CYS A 92 4.13 -3.43 2.83
CA CYS A 92 3.89 -2.03 3.19
C CYS A 92 3.09 -1.89 4.48
N LEU A 93 1.79 -2.26 4.47
CA LEU A 93 0.89 -1.95 5.58
C LEU A 93 1.24 -2.68 6.88
N LEU A 94 1.55 -3.98 6.79
CA LEU A 94 1.95 -4.75 7.97
C LEU A 94 3.30 -4.28 8.54
N PHE A 95 4.29 -3.93 7.70
CA PHE A 95 5.57 -3.41 8.21
C PHE A 95 5.40 -2.06 8.90
N LEU A 96 4.55 -1.18 8.36
CA LEU A 96 4.19 0.07 9.03
C LEU A 96 3.52 -0.20 10.39
N GLU A 97 2.57 -1.13 10.44
CA GLU A 97 1.86 -1.52 11.68
C GLU A 97 2.80 -2.14 12.74
N LEU A 98 3.87 -2.81 12.32
CA LEU A 98 4.90 -3.39 13.19
C LEU A 98 6.03 -2.41 13.55
N GLY A 99 5.97 -1.16 13.08
CA GLY A 99 7.02 -0.17 13.31
C GLY A 99 8.33 -0.45 12.57
N ILE A 100 8.28 -1.23 11.49
CA ILE A 100 9.43 -1.55 10.64
C ILE A 100 9.62 -0.43 9.61
N THR A 101 10.86 0.06 9.49
CA THR A 101 11.24 1.01 8.44
C THR A 101 11.25 0.32 7.08
N ALA A 102 10.30 0.65 6.23
CA ALA A 102 10.19 0.06 4.89
C ALA A 102 11.01 0.89 3.87
N ILE A 103 12.04 0.28 3.28
CA ILE A 103 12.92 0.89 2.27
C ILE A 103 12.38 0.53 0.89
N LEU A 104 11.81 1.52 0.21
CA LEU A 104 11.23 1.34 -1.13
C LEU A 104 12.31 1.41 -2.21
N ILE A 105 12.44 0.32 -2.98
CA ILE A 105 13.25 0.32 -4.20
C ILE A 105 12.35 0.71 -5.37
N THR A 106 12.56 1.91 -5.90
CA THR A 106 11.78 2.44 -7.03
C THR A 106 12.17 1.79 -8.36
N ASN A 107 13.43 1.34 -8.50
CA ASN A 107 13.94 0.64 -9.67
C ASN A 107 14.70 -0.64 -9.28
N PRO A 108 14.05 -1.81 -9.20
CA PRO A 108 14.68 -3.04 -8.76
C PRO A 108 15.68 -3.62 -9.78
N ARG A 109 15.77 -3.06 -10.99
CA ARG A 109 16.74 -3.49 -12.02
C ARG A 109 18.13 -2.90 -11.81
N GLU A 110 18.25 -1.87 -10.99
CA GLU A 110 19.50 -1.14 -10.75
C GLU A 110 20.15 -1.58 -9.43
N ILE A 111 20.57 -2.85 -9.38
CA ILE A 111 21.09 -3.49 -8.16
C ILE A 111 22.45 -2.91 -7.75
N GLU A 112 23.30 -2.58 -8.72
CA GLU A 112 24.63 -2.00 -8.47
C GLU A 112 24.56 -0.62 -7.78
N GLY A 113 23.49 0.14 -8.00
CA GLY A 113 23.26 1.42 -7.31
C GLY A 113 22.73 1.26 -5.88
N PHE A 114 22.23 0.07 -5.55
CA PHE A 114 21.55 -0.23 -4.28
C PHE A 114 22.47 -0.90 -3.24
N VAL A 115 23.33 -1.83 -3.66
CA VAL A 115 24.30 -2.50 -2.78
C VAL A 115 25.68 -1.89 -3.02
N LYS A 116 26.19 -1.15 -2.03
CA LYS A 116 27.57 -0.66 -1.97
C LYS A 116 28.31 -1.27 -0.80
#